data_AF-A0A7X3ZV61-F1
#
_entry.id   AF-A0A7X3ZV61-F1
#
_cell.length_a   1.000
_cell.length_b   1.000
_cell.length_c   1.000
_cell.angle_alpha   90.00
_cell.angle_beta   90.00
_cell.angle_gamma   90.00
#
_symmetry.space_group_name_H-M   'P 1'
#
loop_
_entity.id
_entity.type
_entity.pdbx_description
1 polymer ?
#
loop_
_entity_poly.entity_id
_entity_poly.type
_entity_poly.pdbx_seq_one_letter_code
_entity_poly.pdbx_strand_id
1 'polypeptide(L)'
;MSQSTVLSLARPREPNLSIWIDASCSFPDFVADFKVPATGLAENSRALAFIIDDAAFGTNEDSRQWIIEDELCAGPPNWDEAGATFNDSVHDCETMKIRFLNAGHGALASTGGTLSVGTSAE
;
A
#
# COMPACT_ATOMS: atom_id res chain seq x y z
N MET A 1 11.97 4.39 5.65
CA MET A 1 11.53 5.31 6.76
C MET A 1 11.01 4.60 8.03
N SER A 2 10.52 3.36 7.92
CA SER A 2 9.97 2.59 9.03
C SER A 2 11.01 2.26 10.11
N GLN A 3 12.19 1.75 9.71
CA GLN A 3 13.28 1.39 10.63
C GLN A 3 13.70 2.55 11.54
N SER A 4 13.98 3.73 10.97
CA SER A 4 14.42 4.90 11.75
C SER A 4 13.39 5.31 12.81
N THR A 5 12.10 5.20 12.49
CA THR A 5 11.00 5.51 13.40
C THR A 5 10.96 4.52 14.56
N VAL A 6 11.06 3.22 14.26
CA VAL A 6 11.05 2.15 15.26
C VAL A 6 12.26 2.26 16.19
N LEU A 7 13.46 2.44 15.65
CA LEU A 7 14.69 2.57 16.44
C LEU A 7 14.65 3.83 17.33
N SER A 8 14.16 4.96 16.80
CA SER A 8 14.02 6.20 17.56
C SER A 8 13.03 6.07 18.73
N LEU A 9 11.99 5.24 18.57
CA LEU A 9 11.03 4.96 19.64
C LEU A 9 11.60 4.00 20.71
N ALA A 10 12.37 3.00 20.29
CA ALA A 10 12.94 1.97 21.14
C ALA A 10 14.11 2.50 21.99
N ARG A 11 15.00 3.30 21.39
CA ARG A 11 16.25 3.78 22.00
C ARG A 11 16.09 4.44 23.39
N PRO A 12 15.14 5.38 23.63
CA PRO A 12 15.01 6.00 24.95
C PRO A 12 14.38 5.09 26.01
N ARG A 13 13.70 4.00 25.60
CA ARG A 13 13.06 3.06 26.53
C ARG A 13 14.02 1.94 26.95
N GLU A 14 14.65 1.32 25.96
CA GLU A 14 15.43 0.09 26.10
C GLU A 14 16.56 0.10 25.04
N PRO A 15 17.76 0.62 25.37
CA PRO A 15 18.86 0.73 24.40
C PRO A 15 19.27 -0.63 23.80
N ASN A 16 19.25 -1.69 24.61
CA ASN A 16 19.56 -3.05 24.16
C ASN A 16 18.52 -3.57 23.16
N LEU A 17 17.24 -3.22 23.34
CA LEU A 17 16.19 -3.57 22.38
C LEU A 17 16.42 -2.87 21.04
N SER A 18 16.78 -1.58 21.06
CA SER A 18 17.09 -0.85 19.82
C SER A 18 18.26 -1.49 19.07
N ILE A 19 19.32 -1.93 19.76
CA ILE A 19 20.46 -2.61 19.14
C ILE A 19 20.02 -3.96 18.55
N TRP A 20 19.21 -4.71 19.29
CA TRP A 20 18.73 -6.01 18.82
C TRP A 20 17.82 -5.88 17.58
N ILE A 21 16.91 -4.90 17.55
CA ILE A 21 16.04 -4.63 16.39
C ILE A 21 16.89 -4.30 15.16
N ASP A 22 17.86 -3.40 15.31
CA ASP A 22 18.74 -2.98 14.22
C ASP A 22 19.56 -4.15 13.64
N ALA A 23 19.94 -5.11 14.50
CA ALA A 23 20.74 -6.27 14.10
C ALA A 23 19.91 -7.46 13.59
N SER A 24 18.63 -7.58 13.97
CA SER A 24 17.86 -8.82 13.80
C SER A 24 16.59 -8.66 12.96
N CYS A 25 16.08 -7.43 12.79
CA CYS A 25 14.88 -7.16 12.04
C CYS A 25 15.23 -6.53 10.70
N SER A 26 14.40 -6.78 9.68
CA SER A 26 14.49 -6.10 8.40
C SER A 26 13.25 -5.25 8.14
N PHE A 27 13.42 -4.21 7.32
CA PHE A 27 12.40 -3.22 7.00
C PHE A 27 12.36 -2.98 5.49
N PRO A 28 12.06 -4.01 4.68
CA PRO A 28 12.06 -3.88 3.23
C PRO A 28 11.02 -2.83 2.79
N ASP A 29 11.42 -1.96 1.86
CA ASP A 29 10.49 -1.08 1.20
C ASP A 29 9.65 -1.89 0.17
N PHE A 30 8.44 -1.40 -0.12
CA PHE A 30 7.55 -2.03 -1.09
C PHE A 30 6.65 -1.00 -1.77
N VAL A 31 6.18 -1.36 -2.96
CA VAL A 31 5.15 -0.63 -3.71
C VAL A 31 3.94 -1.51 -3.86
N ALA A 32 2.80 -1.07 -3.32
CA ALA A 32 1.51 -1.66 -3.59
C ALA A 32 0.67 -0.70 -4.44
N ASP A 33 0.11 -1.20 -5.54
CA ASP A 33 -0.72 -0.41 -6.44
C ASP A 33 -1.93 -1.21 -6.90
N PHE A 34 -3.08 -0.80 -6.39
CA PHE A 34 -4.41 -1.20 -6.82
C PHE A 34 -5.41 -0.21 -6.23
N LYS A 35 -6.34 0.31 -7.03
CA LYS A 35 -7.37 1.23 -6.52
C LYS A 35 -8.41 0.46 -5.71
N VAL A 36 -8.65 0.96 -4.49
CA VAL A 36 -9.70 0.49 -3.58
C VAL A 36 -10.58 1.68 -3.23
N PRO A 37 -11.78 1.81 -3.82
CA PRO A 37 -12.75 2.80 -3.38
C PRO A 37 -13.17 2.55 -1.93
N ALA A 38 -13.54 3.61 -1.22
CA ALA A 38 -14.15 3.46 0.10
C ALA A 38 -15.48 2.71 -0.03
N THR A 39 -15.69 1.68 0.80
CA THR A 39 -16.96 0.94 0.83
C THR A 39 -18.10 1.87 1.25
N GLY A 40 -18.92 2.28 0.29
CA GLY A 40 -20.10 3.11 0.49
C GLY A 40 -21.41 2.42 0.09
N LEU A 41 -22.49 3.20 -0.03
CA LEU A 41 -23.80 2.69 -0.43
C LEU A 41 -23.79 1.99 -1.79
N ALA A 42 -22.98 2.49 -2.74
CA ALA A 42 -22.84 1.87 -4.07
C ALA A 42 -22.20 0.48 -3.98
N GLU A 43 -21.15 0.34 -3.17
CA GLU A 43 -20.41 -0.92 -3.00
C GLU A 43 -21.25 -1.95 -2.25
N ASN A 44 -21.96 -1.52 -1.20
CA ASN A 44 -22.90 -2.37 -0.47
C ASN A 44 -24.05 -2.85 -1.37
N SER A 45 -24.56 -1.98 -2.25
CA SER A 45 -25.60 -2.36 -3.22
C SER A 45 -25.09 -3.39 -4.23
N ARG A 46 -23.80 -3.33 -4.61
CA ARG A 46 -23.16 -4.34 -5.46
C ARG A 46 -23.01 -5.68 -4.72
N ALA A 47 -22.66 -5.69 -3.44
CA ALA A 47 -22.58 -6.91 -2.64
C ALA A 47 -23.92 -7.65 -2.57
N LEU A 48 -25.01 -6.91 -2.33
CA LEU A 48 -26.36 -7.47 -2.29
C LEU A 48 -26.79 -8.09 -3.63
N ALA A 49 -26.30 -7.56 -4.76
CA ALA A 49 -26.56 -8.14 -6.08
C ALA A 49 -25.95 -9.55 -6.24
N PHE A 50 -24.92 -9.88 -5.46
CA PHE A 50 -24.33 -11.22 -5.39
C PHE A 50 -24.92 -12.09 -4.26
N ILE A 51 -25.95 -11.61 -3.55
CA ILE A 51 -26.55 -12.28 -2.39
C ILE A 51 -25.50 -12.53 -1.29
N ILE A 52 -24.58 -11.57 -1.12
CA ILE A 52 -23.54 -11.59 -0.09
C ILE A 52 -23.91 -10.57 0.99
N ASP A 53 -24.09 -11.04 2.22
CA ASP A 53 -24.23 -10.21 3.42
C ASP A 53 -22.91 -10.31 4.21
N ASP A 54 -21.92 -9.53 3.77
CA ASP A 54 -20.58 -9.49 4.38
C ASP A 54 -20.23 -8.05 4.73
N ALA A 55 -20.09 -7.79 6.04
CA ALA A 55 -19.69 -6.49 6.56
C ALA A 55 -18.24 -6.09 6.20
N ALA A 56 -17.44 -7.04 5.72
CA ALA A 56 -16.07 -6.83 5.24
C ALA A 56 -15.98 -6.72 3.70
N PHE A 57 -17.10 -6.59 2.99
CA PHE A 57 -17.08 -6.48 1.54
C PHE A 57 -16.30 -5.23 1.08
N GLY A 58 -15.42 -5.45 0.12
CA GLY A 58 -14.63 -4.40 -0.53
C GLY A 58 -14.58 -4.63 -2.03
N THR A 59 -14.40 -3.55 -2.79
CA THR A 59 -14.18 -3.62 -4.24
C THR A 59 -12.81 -3.07 -4.58
N ASN A 60 -12.23 -3.56 -5.67
CA ASN A 60 -11.01 -3.02 -6.22
C ASN A 60 -11.02 -3.17 -7.75
N GLU A 61 -10.08 -2.50 -8.40
CA GLU A 61 -9.84 -2.72 -9.82
C GLU A 61 -9.09 -4.03 -10.07
N ASP A 62 -9.20 -4.56 -11.30
CA ASP A 62 -8.53 -5.81 -11.70
C ASP A 62 -7.01 -5.66 -11.79
N SER A 63 -6.52 -4.45 -12.10
CA SER A 63 -5.08 -4.16 -12.16
C SER A 63 -4.49 -4.15 -10.76
N ARG A 64 -3.45 -4.96 -10.54
CA ARG A 64 -2.78 -5.08 -9.25
C ARG A 64 -1.28 -5.25 -9.46
N GLN A 65 -0.49 -4.50 -8.70
CA GLN A 65 0.96 -4.63 -8.67
C GLN A 65 1.46 -4.60 -7.24
N TRP A 66 2.38 -5.51 -6.93
CA TRP A 66 3.08 -5.54 -5.66
C TRP A 66 4.57 -5.78 -5.92
N ILE A 67 5.40 -4.79 -5.63
CA ILE A 67 6.86 -4.84 -5.78
C ILE A 67 7.48 -4.78 -4.39
N ILE A 68 8.42 -5.66 -4.07
CA ILE A 68 8.97 -5.84 -2.72
C ILE A 68 10.49 -5.95 -2.80
N GLU A 69 11.21 -5.33 -1.85
CA GLU A 69 12.63 -5.61 -1.66
C GLU A 69 12.81 -7.01 -1.04
N ASP A 70 13.72 -7.82 -1.58
CA ASP A 70 13.98 -9.17 -1.08
C ASP A 70 14.96 -9.18 0.11
N GLU A 71 14.62 -8.39 1.13
CA GLU A 71 15.40 -8.27 2.37
C GLU A 71 14.54 -8.65 3.58
N LEU A 72 13.97 -9.86 3.59
CA LEU A 72 13.10 -10.35 4.66
C LEU A 72 13.88 -11.21 5.66
N CYS A 73 13.89 -10.83 6.94
CA CYS A 73 14.65 -11.51 7.98
C CYS A 73 14.22 -12.97 8.24
N ALA A 74 12.99 -13.33 7.87
CA ALA A 74 12.44 -14.69 7.95
C ALA A 74 12.21 -15.35 6.58
N GLY A 75 12.66 -14.71 5.49
CA GLY A 75 12.34 -15.07 4.12
C GLY A 75 10.88 -14.76 3.73
N PRO A 76 10.59 -14.56 2.44
CA PRO A 76 9.23 -14.40 1.95
C PRO A 76 8.50 -15.75 1.84
N PRO A 77 7.16 -15.78 1.96
CA PRO A 77 6.33 -16.78 1.31
C PRO A 77 6.52 -16.76 -0.22
N ASN A 78 5.99 -17.74 -0.96
CA ASN A 78 6.02 -17.78 -2.43
C ASN A 78 5.08 -16.72 -3.07
N TRP A 79 5.30 -15.44 -2.79
CA TRP A 79 4.48 -14.33 -3.30
C TRP A 79 4.69 -14.08 -4.79
N ASP A 80 5.83 -14.49 -5.33
CA ASP A 80 6.11 -14.50 -6.76
C ASP A 80 5.13 -15.39 -7.54
N GLU A 81 4.75 -16.55 -6.98
CA GLU A 81 3.71 -17.42 -7.55
C GLU A 81 2.32 -16.75 -7.55
N ALA A 82 2.10 -15.79 -6.66
CA ALA A 82 0.87 -14.99 -6.57
C ALA A 82 0.95 -13.67 -7.37
N GLY A 83 2.04 -13.43 -8.11
CA GLY A 83 2.22 -12.26 -8.97
C GLY A 83 2.95 -11.07 -8.33
N ALA A 84 3.52 -11.22 -7.13
CA ALA A 84 4.44 -10.22 -6.59
C ALA A 84 5.77 -10.21 -7.35
N THR A 85 6.45 -9.07 -7.37
CA THR A 85 7.75 -8.91 -8.01
C THR A 85 8.79 -8.51 -6.97
N PHE A 86 9.84 -9.31 -6.82
CA PHE A 86 11.00 -8.92 -6.03
C PHE A 86 11.94 -8.06 -6.88
N ASN A 87 12.41 -6.94 -6.33
CA ASN A 87 13.22 -5.96 -7.06
C ASN A 87 14.21 -5.26 -6.11
N ASP A 88 15.46 -5.07 -6.56
CA ASP A 88 16.51 -4.40 -5.77
C ASP A 88 16.43 -2.86 -5.83
N SER A 89 15.53 -2.31 -6.63
CA SER A 89 15.35 -0.88 -6.89
C SER A 89 13.90 -0.45 -6.69
N VAL A 90 13.31 -0.85 -5.56
CA VAL A 90 11.92 -0.49 -5.21
C VAL A 90 11.74 1.01 -5.11
N HIS A 91 12.75 1.76 -4.65
CA HIS A 91 12.68 3.21 -4.58
C HIS A 91 12.38 3.90 -5.92
N ASP A 92 12.92 3.39 -7.03
CA ASP A 92 12.64 3.93 -8.37
C ASP A 92 11.20 3.65 -8.79
N CYS A 93 10.72 2.43 -8.49
CA CYS A 93 9.33 2.03 -8.73
C CYS A 93 8.36 2.87 -7.90
N GLU A 94 8.68 3.10 -6.62
CA GLU A 94 7.91 3.93 -5.71
C GLU A 94 7.85 5.37 -6.22
N THR A 95 9.00 5.91 -6.62
CA THR A 95 9.11 7.26 -7.18
C THR A 95 8.25 7.42 -8.42
N MET A 96 8.26 6.43 -9.33
CA MET A 96 7.39 6.42 -10.50
C MET A 96 5.91 6.45 -10.10
N LYS A 97 5.48 5.55 -9.22
CA LYS A 97 4.09 5.44 -8.77
C LYS A 97 3.60 6.73 -8.09
N ILE A 98 4.42 7.30 -7.20
CA ILE A 98 4.09 8.55 -6.51
C ILE A 98 3.95 9.70 -7.50
N ARG A 99 4.89 9.85 -8.45
CA ARG A 99 4.93 11.00 -9.37
C ARG A 99 3.90 10.94 -10.48
N PHE A 100 3.59 9.76 -11.00
CA PHE A 100 2.65 9.64 -12.13
C PHE A 100 1.25 9.35 -11.64
N LEU A 101 1.07 8.36 -10.77
CA LEU A 101 -0.24 7.89 -10.38
C LEU A 101 -0.80 8.71 -9.21
N ASN A 102 -0.09 8.75 -8.07
CA ASN A 102 -0.61 9.45 -6.89
C ASN A 102 -0.70 10.97 -7.13
N ALA A 103 0.31 11.58 -7.75
CA ALA A 103 0.27 13.01 -8.06
C ALA A 103 -0.82 13.33 -9.09
N GLY A 104 -1.03 12.45 -10.08
CA GLY A 104 -2.13 12.55 -11.04
C GLY A 104 -3.49 12.51 -10.34
N HIS A 105 -3.70 11.58 -9.41
CA HIS A 105 -4.90 11.55 -8.56
C HIS A 105 -5.07 12.82 -7.74
N GLY A 106 -4.00 13.32 -7.12
CA GLY A 106 -4.04 14.55 -6.34
C GLY A 106 -4.45 15.77 -7.19
N ALA A 107 -3.92 15.88 -8.40
CA ALA A 107 -4.25 16.96 -9.33
C ALA A 107 -5.72 16.90 -9.80
N LEU A 108 -6.19 15.70 -10.18
CA LEU A 108 -7.58 15.48 -10.57
C LEU A 108 -8.54 15.74 -9.40
N ALA A 109 -8.25 15.22 -8.21
CA ALA A 109 -9.10 15.40 -7.03
C ALA A 109 -9.20 16.88 -6.62
N SER A 110 -8.08 17.62 -6.65
CA SER A 110 -8.07 19.05 -6.32
C SER A 110 -8.89 19.88 -7.32
N THR A 111 -8.76 19.58 -8.62
CA THR A 111 -9.50 20.30 -9.67
C THR A 111 -10.97 19.90 -9.67
N GLY A 112 -11.26 18.60 -9.60
CA GLY A 112 -12.62 18.04 -9.55
C GLY A 112 -13.40 18.55 -8.34
N GLY A 113 -12.76 18.62 -7.17
CA GLY A 113 -13.38 19.22 -5.98
C GLY A 113 -13.78 20.69 -6.18
N THR A 114 -12.96 21.47 -6.90
CA THR A 114 -13.30 22.87 -7.26
C THR A 114 -14.47 22.95 -8.23
N LEU A 115 -14.56 21.99 -9.16
CA LEU A 115 -15.62 21.90 -10.16
C LEU A 115 -16.86 21.15 -9.66
N SER A 116 -16.88 20.70 -8.39
CA SER A 116 -17.94 19.87 -7.80
C SER A 116 -18.18 18.55 -8.56
N VAL A 117 -17.12 17.97 -9.12
CA VAL A 117 -17.13 16.63 -9.73
C VAL A 117 -16.99 15.59 -8.62
N GLY A 118 -17.86 14.56 -8.64
CA GLY A 118 -18.02 13.63 -7.54
C GLY A 118 -17.05 12.44 -7.57
N THR A 119 -16.54 12.08 -8.74
CA THR A 119 -15.69 10.89 -8.93
C THR A 119 -14.52 11.15 -9.88
N SER A 120 -13.48 10.32 -9.80
CA SER A 120 -12.31 10.42 -10.68
C SER A 120 -12.57 9.93 -12.11
N ALA A 121 -13.76 9.38 -12.37
CA ALA A 121 -14.16 8.85 -13.68
C ALA A 121 -14.90 9.90 -14.55
N GLU A 122 -15.34 10.99 -13.94
CA GLU A 122 -16.03 12.13 -14.56
C GLU A 122 -15.03 13.23 -14.94
#